data_AF-A0A7Y4U9T0-F1
#
_entry.id   AF-A0A7Y4U9T0-F1
#
_cell.length_a   1.000
_cell.length_b   1.000
_cell.length_c   1.000
_cell.angle_alpha   90.00
_cell.angle_beta   90.00
_cell.angle_gamma   90.00
#
_symmetry.space_group_name_H-M   'P 1'
#
loop_
_entity.id
_entity.type
_entity.pdbx_description
1 polymer ?
#
loop_
_entity_poly.entity_id
_entity_poly.type
_entity_poly.pdbx_seq_one_letter_code
_entity_poly.pdbx_strand_id
1 'polypeptide(L)'
;KTTVLKSAADDNGEEDIPGLATLETADLAVLFLRWRRLPADQVAHLEKYLQSGKPLIAFRTTTHAFNYPKSHPLEAWNRLAPDYLGGPPGWGGPHFHYGHTSTTAVSVIEANAKHPILTGVSTKFEMPSWLYHVLPDYPPADAVQLLMGKSVNPEKAATRPPIDNPVAWTWTNKAKARVFVTTLGHPDDFKNDTLQRLVVNATHWALGKGVPKKWTGGFAVNVKYHGIRPTKK
;
A
#
# COMPACT_ATOMS: atom_id res chain seq x y z
N LYS A 1 10.72 12.13 -14.68
CA LYS A 1 11.77 11.09 -14.48
C LYS A 1 11.23 10.09 -13.46
N THR A 2 11.43 8.80 -13.68
CA THR A 2 11.02 7.74 -12.73
C THR A 2 12.24 6.88 -12.43
N THR A 3 12.47 6.58 -11.15
CA THR A 3 13.54 5.70 -10.70
C THR A 3 12.92 4.56 -9.90
N VAL A 4 13.27 3.32 -10.24
CA VAL A 4 12.81 2.13 -9.54
C VAL A 4 13.95 1.60 -8.69
N LEU A 5 13.76 1.60 -7.37
CA LEU A 5 14.68 0.99 -6.42
C LEU A 5 14.18 -0.42 -6.09
N LYS A 6 15.10 -1.36 -5.98
CA LYS A 6 14.80 -2.76 -5.64
C LYS A 6 15.66 -3.16 -4.46
N SER A 7 15.16 -4.11 -3.67
CA SER A 7 16.01 -4.75 -2.67
C SER A 7 17.16 -5.50 -3.32
N ALA A 8 18.26 -5.62 -2.57
CA ALA A 8 19.43 -6.39 -2.94
C ALA A 8 19.64 -7.58 -1.98
N ALA A 9 20.15 -8.73 -2.45
CA ALA A 9 20.54 -9.01 -3.83
C ALA A 9 19.34 -9.30 -4.77
N ASP A 10 18.16 -9.55 -4.21
CA ASP A 10 16.93 -9.83 -4.95
C ASP A 10 15.68 -9.34 -4.19
N ASP A 11 14.50 -9.74 -4.65
CA ASP A 11 13.19 -9.39 -4.07
C ASP A 11 13.00 -9.89 -2.61
N ASN A 12 13.73 -10.93 -2.19
CA ASN A 12 13.72 -11.39 -0.80
C ASN A 12 14.67 -10.57 0.10
N GLY A 13 15.64 -9.84 -0.46
CA GLY A 13 16.69 -9.15 0.29
C GLY A 13 16.18 -8.15 1.32
N GLU A 14 16.25 -8.49 2.62
CA GLU A 14 15.58 -7.71 3.67
C GLU A 14 16.37 -6.47 4.10
N GLU A 15 17.67 -6.43 3.85
CA GLU A 15 18.60 -5.54 4.57
C GLU A 15 19.24 -4.47 3.68
N ASP A 16 18.90 -4.41 2.39
CA ASP A 16 19.50 -3.42 1.48
C ASP A 16 18.53 -3.03 0.37
N ILE A 17 18.38 -1.72 0.15
CA ILE A 17 17.77 -1.11 -1.03
C ILE A 17 18.75 -0.04 -1.57
N PRO A 18 19.60 -0.41 -2.54
CA PRO A 18 20.57 0.52 -3.10
C PRO A 18 19.90 1.75 -3.75
N GLY A 19 20.50 2.92 -3.55
CA GLY A 19 20.08 4.17 -4.21
C GLY A 19 18.99 4.97 -3.51
N LEU A 20 18.66 4.65 -2.25
CA LEU A 20 17.66 5.38 -1.45
C LEU A 20 17.91 6.90 -1.34
N ALA A 21 19.16 7.36 -1.48
CA ALA A 21 19.49 8.78 -1.58
C ALA A 21 18.72 9.54 -2.69
N THR A 22 18.22 8.84 -3.71
CA THR A 22 17.38 9.44 -4.76
C THR A 22 16.11 10.09 -4.19
N LEU A 23 15.59 9.60 -3.05
CA LEU A 23 14.41 10.15 -2.38
C LEU A 23 14.56 11.65 -2.07
N GLU A 24 15.78 12.14 -1.83
CA GLU A 24 16.03 13.56 -1.50
C GLU A 24 15.50 14.51 -2.57
N THR A 25 15.59 14.08 -3.83
CA THR A 25 15.13 14.85 -5.00
C THR A 25 13.77 14.41 -5.55
N ALA A 26 13.18 13.34 -5.02
CA ALA A 26 11.91 12.83 -5.52
C ALA A 26 10.75 13.79 -5.18
N ASP A 27 9.79 13.92 -6.10
CA ASP A 27 8.53 14.66 -5.89
C ASP A 27 7.42 13.77 -5.31
N LEU A 28 7.55 12.45 -5.46
CA LEU A 28 6.62 11.43 -4.99
C LEU A 28 7.41 10.14 -4.71
N ALA A 29 7.15 9.51 -3.57
CA ALA A 29 7.58 8.17 -3.26
C ALA A 29 6.41 7.20 -3.39
N VAL A 30 6.66 6.06 -4.04
CA VAL A 30 5.72 4.95 -4.14
C VAL A 30 6.34 3.75 -3.43
N LEU A 31 5.70 3.31 -2.35
CA LEU A 31 6.20 2.25 -1.51
C LEU A 31 5.47 0.93 -1.79
N PHE A 32 6.27 -0.10 -2.05
CA PHE A 32 5.82 -1.48 -2.15
C PHE A 32 6.83 -2.37 -1.40
N LEU A 33 6.87 -2.20 -0.08
CA LEU A 33 7.88 -2.78 0.80
C LEU A 33 7.28 -3.87 1.69
N ARG A 34 8.12 -4.82 2.12
CA ARG A 34 7.73 -5.92 3.01
C ARG A 34 8.90 -6.35 3.89
N TRP A 35 8.75 -6.36 5.21
CA TRP A 35 9.69 -7.01 6.14
C TRP A 35 11.16 -6.60 6.01
N ARG A 36 11.42 -5.35 5.62
CA ARG A 36 12.79 -4.83 5.55
C ARG A 36 13.37 -4.65 6.96
N ARG A 37 14.69 -4.75 7.04
CA ARG A 37 15.55 -4.41 8.18
C ARG A 37 16.74 -3.61 7.66
N LEU A 38 16.44 -2.47 7.04
CA LEU A 38 17.45 -1.63 6.42
C LEU A 38 18.44 -1.08 7.46
N PRO A 39 19.70 -0.82 7.09
CA PRO A 39 20.64 -0.14 7.95
C PRO A 39 20.23 1.32 8.20
N ALA A 40 20.76 1.90 9.27
CA ALA A 40 20.35 3.22 9.76
C ALA A 40 20.54 4.35 8.73
N ASP A 41 21.57 4.29 7.91
CA ASP A 41 21.85 5.25 6.85
C ASP A 41 20.78 5.23 5.75
N GLN A 42 20.30 4.04 5.37
CA GLN A 42 19.20 3.89 4.40
C GLN A 42 17.86 4.36 4.98
N VAL A 43 17.62 4.04 6.25
CA VAL A 43 16.45 4.53 6.97
C VAL A 43 16.45 6.06 7.05
N ALA A 44 17.61 6.69 7.25
CA ALA A 44 17.71 8.15 7.33
C ALA A 44 17.27 8.85 6.03
N HIS A 45 17.56 8.28 4.85
CA HIS A 45 17.04 8.83 3.58
C HIS A 45 15.52 8.75 3.49
N LEU A 46 14.93 7.63 3.93
CA LEU A 46 13.48 7.48 3.99
C LEU A 46 12.85 8.45 4.99
N GLU A 47 13.44 8.60 6.18
CA GLU A 47 12.99 9.53 7.21
C GLU A 47 12.97 10.97 6.71
N LYS A 48 14.08 11.42 6.11
CA LYS A 48 14.19 12.76 5.52
C LYS A 48 13.09 13.02 4.49
N TYR A 49 12.78 12.03 3.65
CA TYR A 49 11.67 12.14 2.70
C TYR A 49 10.32 12.25 3.41
N LEU A 50 10.02 11.35 4.35
CA LEU A 50 8.73 11.31 5.04
C LEU A 50 8.47 12.60 5.85
N GLN A 51 9.51 13.16 6.46
CA GLN A 51 9.43 14.41 7.23
C GLN A 51 9.32 15.66 6.34
N SER A 52 9.67 15.57 5.05
CA SER A 52 9.59 16.71 4.13
C SER A 52 8.18 17.14 3.74
N GLY A 53 7.16 16.36 4.10
CA GLY A 53 5.76 16.62 3.73
C GLY A 53 5.45 16.35 2.25
N LYS A 54 6.39 15.76 1.50
CA LYS A 54 6.18 15.33 0.12
C LYS A 54 5.21 14.14 0.04
N PRO A 55 4.44 14.02 -1.05
CA PRO A 55 3.37 13.04 -1.15
C PRO A 55 3.87 11.59 -1.16
N LEU A 56 2.97 10.67 -0.80
CA LEU A 56 3.28 9.25 -0.64
C LEU A 56 2.17 8.38 -1.22
N ILE A 57 2.55 7.33 -1.93
CA ILE A 57 1.66 6.23 -2.29
C ILE A 57 2.17 4.95 -1.64
N ALA A 58 1.29 4.17 -1.03
CA ALA A 58 1.64 2.86 -0.49
C ALA A 58 0.66 1.78 -0.95
N PHE A 59 1.22 0.69 -1.47
CA PHE A 59 0.47 -0.53 -1.73
C PHE A 59 0.57 -1.48 -0.54
N ARG A 60 -0.30 -2.49 -0.50
CA ARG A 60 0.07 -3.73 0.20
C ARG A 60 1.45 -4.13 -0.34
N THR A 61 2.40 -4.59 0.44
CA THR A 61 2.38 -5.01 1.84
C THR A 61 3.00 -3.98 2.79
N THR A 62 3.10 -2.71 2.36
CA THR A 62 3.83 -1.65 3.06
C THR A 62 3.30 -1.36 4.47
N THR A 63 2.09 -1.83 4.83
CA THR A 63 1.62 -1.81 6.22
C THR A 63 2.58 -2.53 7.19
N HIS A 64 3.30 -3.55 6.70
CA HIS A 64 4.40 -4.25 7.37
C HIS A 64 5.71 -4.09 6.61
N ALA A 65 6.03 -2.86 6.20
CA ALA A 65 7.26 -2.56 5.46
C ALA A 65 8.54 -2.96 6.23
N PHE A 66 8.55 -2.82 7.56
CA PHE A 66 9.71 -3.11 8.41
C PHE A 66 9.41 -4.22 9.43
N ASN A 67 10.44 -4.99 9.79
CA ASN A 67 10.38 -6.07 10.77
C ASN A 67 11.68 -6.19 11.57
N TYR A 68 12.05 -5.14 12.29
CA TYR A 68 13.19 -5.17 13.19
C TYR A 68 12.86 -5.99 14.46
N PRO A 69 13.83 -6.75 15.01
CA PRO A 69 13.67 -7.46 16.27
C PRO A 69 13.38 -6.53 17.46
N LYS A 70 12.82 -7.10 18.53
CA LYS A 70 12.66 -6.40 19.81
C LYS A 70 14.00 -5.86 20.31
N SER A 71 13.98 -4.66 20.87
CA SER A 71 15.15 -3.93 21.38
C SER A 71 16.17 -3.49 20.32
N HIS A 72 15.88 -3.70 19.03
CA HIS A 72 16.72 -3.15 17.97
C HIS A 72 16.60 -1.62 17.95
N PRO A 73 17.68 -0.84 17.73
CA PRO A 73 17.62 0.62 17.74
C PRO A 73 16.60 1.22 16.75
N LEU A 74 16.33 0.49 15.66
CA LEU A 74 15.35 0.88 14.63
C LEU A 74 13.98 0.19 14.79
N GLU A 75 13.69 -0.49 15.91
CA GLU A 75 12.40 -1.16 16.15
C GLU A 75 11.19 -0.24 15.93
N ALA A 76 11.33 1.05 16.26
CA ALA A 76 10.28 2.05 16.04
C ALA A 76 9.78 2.11 14.58
N TRP A 77 10.62 1.78 13.60
CA TRP A 77 10.25 1.76 12.19
C TRP A 77 9.23 0.68 11.81
N ASN A 78 9.02 -0.31 12.68
CA ASN A 78 7.90 -1.25 12.56
C ASN A 78 6.53 -0.53 12.59
N ARG A 79 6.49 0.74 13.05
CA ARG A 79 5.32 1.61 13.08
C ARG A 79 5.17 2.56 11.88
N LEU A 80 5.94 2.36 10.79
CA LEU A 80 5.85 3.19 9.59
C LEU A 80 4.39 3.44 9.14
N ALA A 81 3.56 2.40 9.13
CA ALA A 81 2.22 2.51 8.58
C ALA A 81 1.23 3.30 9.47
N PRO A 82 1.16 3.07 10.80
CA PRO A 82 0.39 3.95 11.67
C PRO A 82 0.85 5.40 11.62
N ASP A 83 2.16 5.63 11.54
CA ASP A 83 2.72 6.97 11.72
C ASP A 83 2.67 7.81 10.43
N TYR A 84 2.79 7.17 9.25
CA TYR A 84 2.89 7.88 7.97
C TYR A 84 1.82 7.51 6.94
N LEU A 85 1.15 6.35 7.08
CA LEU A 85 0.22 5.81 6.08
C LEU A 85 -1.25 5.84 6.53
N GLY A 86 -1.51 6.04 7.82
CA GLY A 86 -2.86 5.85 8.37
C GLY A 86 -3.34 4.41 8.18
N GLY A 87 -2.42 3.45 8.24
CA GLY A 87 -2.70 2.02 8.09
C GLY A 87 -2.24 1.23 9.31
N PRO A 88 -2.70 -0.02 9.45
CA PRO A 88 -2.36 -0.86 10.60
C PRO A 88 -0.87 -1.13 10.73
N PRO A 89 -0.34 -1.29 11.96
CA PRO A 89 1.01 -1.76 12.14
C PRO A 89 1.15 -3.17 11.57
N GLY A 90 2.35 -3.49 11.10
CA GLY A 90 2.64 -4.80 10.57
C GLY A 90 2.62 -5.94 11.58
N TRP A 91 2.80 -5.60 12.86
CA TRP A 91 3.08 -6.54 13.94
C TRP A 91 2.37 -6.12 15.22
N GLY A 92 2.04 -7.09 16.07
CA GLY A 92 1.54 -6.85 17.43
C GLY A 92 0.11 -6.32 17.54
N GLY A 93 -0.67 -6.27 16.45
CA GLY A 93 -2.07 -5.82 16.43
C GLY A 93 -3.05 -6.89 15.92
N PRO A 94 -4.37 -6.67 16.05
CA PRO A 94 -5.43 -7.60 15.64
C PRO A 94 -5.64 -7.65 14.11
N HIS A 95 -4.67 -7.19 13.32
CA HIS A 95 -4.78 -7.11 11.86
C HIS A 95 -4.35 -8.42 11.22
N PHE A 96 -5.15 -8.90 10.29
CA PHE A 96 -4.92 -10.16 9.58
C PHE A 96 -5.51 -10.07 8.17
N HIS A 97 -5.41 -11.16 7.43
CA HIS A 97 -6.15 -11.32 6.18
C HIS A 97 -7.11 -12.50 6.22
N TYR A 98 -8.12 -12.46 5.38
CA TYR A 98 -9.21 -13.44 5.31
C TYR A 98 -8.85 -14.78 4.62
N GLY A 99 -7.56 -15.04 4.40
CA GLY A 99 -7.05 -16.28 3.81
C GLY A 99 -6.50 -16.10 2.40
N HIS A 100 -5.44 -16.84 2.04
CA HIS A 100 -4.71 -16.66 0.78
C HIS A 100 -5.48 -17.12 -0.46
N THR A 101 -6.47 -17.98 -0.28
CA THR A 101 -7.35 -18.49 -1.33
C THR A 101 -8.64 -17.67 -1.50
N SER A 102 -8.88 -16.68 -0.63
CA SER A 102 -10.01 -15.76 -0.73
C SER A 102 -9.75 -14.64 -1.74
N THR A 103 -10.81 -14.11 -2.32
CA THR A 103 -10.77 -12.92 -3.20
C THR A 103 -11.50 -11.75 -2.53
N THR A 104 -11.46 -10.57 -3.16
CA THR A 104 -12.10 -9.36 -2.64
C THR A 104 -13.06 -8.77 -3.67
N ALA A 105 -14.34 -8.68 -3.31
CA ALA A 105 -15.30 -7.84 -4.02
C ALA A 105 -15.15 -6.39 -3.52
N VAL A 106 -14.92 -5.46 -4.43
CA VAL A 106 -14.63 -4.05 -4.12
C VAL A 106 -15.74 -3.16 -4.65
N SER A 107 -16.12 -2.15 -3.88
CA SER A 107 -17.06 -1.11 -4.26
C SER A 107 -16.56 0.29 -3.91
N VAL A 108 -17.01 1.29 -4.66
CA VAL A 108 -16.82 2.70 -4.32
C VAL A 108 -17.67 3.07 -3.09
N ILE A 109 -17.08 3.82 -2.16
CA ILE A 109 -17.81 4.42 -1.05
C ILE A 109 -18.54 5.67 -1.58
N GLU A 110 -19.87 5.61 -1.62
CA GLU A 110 -20.73 6.58 -2.31
C GLU A 110 -20.50 8.03 -1.84
N ALA A 111 -20.33 8.24 -0.54
CA ALA A 111 -20.06 9.56 0.05
C ALA A 111 -18.83 10.26 -0.58
N ASN A 112 -17.87 9.49 -1.09
CA ASN A 112 -16.62 9.98 -1.67
C ASN A 112 -16.52 9.73 -3.18
N ALA A 113 -17.61 9.33 -3.86
CA ALA A 113 -17.61 8.96 -5.28
C ALA A 113 -17.13 10.06 -6.24
N LYS A 114 -17.20 11.33 -5.81
CA LYS A 114 -16.72 12.50 -6.57
C LYS A 114 -15.22 12.77 -6.40
N HIS A 115 -14.50 12.00 -5.59
CA HIS A 115 -13.08 12.21 -5.36
C HIS A 115 -12.29 12.02 -6.67
N PRO A 116 -11.33 12.91 -7.02
CA PRO A 116 -10.63 12.85 -8.31
C PRO A 116 -9.99 11.50 -8.62
N ILE A 117 -9.48 10.79 -7.61
CA ILE A 117 -8.88 9.46 -7.75
C ILE A 117 -9.85 8.44 -8.37
N LEU A 118 -11.15 8.59 -8.15
CA LEU A 118 -12.18 7.66 -8.64
C LEU A 118 -12.64 7.96 -10.07
N THR A 119 -12.03 8.94 -10.76
CA THR A 119 -12.41 9.32 -12.13
C THR A 119 -12.20 8.16 -13.12
N GLY A 120 -13.29 7.57 -13.60
CA GLY A 120 -13.28 6.43 -14.52
C GLY A 120 -12.88 5.10 -13.87
N VAL A 121 -12.92 5.02 -12.54
CA VAL A 121 -12.78 3.76 -11.78
C VAL A 121 -14.14 3.09 -11.75
N SER A 122 -14.20 1.79 -12.07
CA SER A 122 -15.44 1.00 -11.98
C SER A 122 -16.02 1.05 -10.56
N THR A 123 -17.33 1.21 -10.43
CA THR A 123 -17.99 1.36 -9.13
C THR A 123 -18.06 0.06 -8.33
N LYS A 124 -17.98 -1.09 -9.02
CA LYS A 124 -17.88 -2.44 -8.46
C LYS A 124 -16.93 -3.26 -9.31
N PHE A 125 -16.06 -4.04 -8.68
CA PHE A 125 -15.11 -4.93 -9.36
C PHE A 125 -14.56 -5.98 -8.40
N GLU A 126 -13.93 -7.02 -8.94
CA GLU A 126 -13.28 -8.06 -8.14
C GLU A 126 -11.76 -7.98 -8.25
N MET A 127 -11.09 -8.29 -7.14
CA MET A 127 -9.65 -8.41 -7.05
C MET A 127 -9.28 -9.84 -6.64
N PRO A 128 -8.29 -10.46 -7.31
CA PRO A 128 -7.87 -11.82 -6.99
C PRO A 128 -7.21 -11.93 -5.61
N SER A 129 -6.72 -10.83 -5.06
CA SER A 129 -6.13 -10.84 -3.73
C SER A 129 -7.16 -10.83 -2.60
N TRP A 130 -6.70 -11.36 -1.48
CA TRP A 130 -7.44 -11.44 -0.25
C TRP A 130 -7.56 -10.10 0.47
N LEU A 131 -8.67 -9.93 1.19
CA LEU A 131 -8.98 -8.74 1.98
C LEU A 131 -8.14 -8.68 3.26
N TYR A 132 -7.65 -7.48 3.59
CA TYR A 132 -7.03 -7.16 4.89
C TYR A 132 -8.07 -6.63 5.87
N HIS A 133 -8.01 -7.12 7.11
CA HIS A 133 -8.78 -6.60 8.24
C HIS A 133 -8.01 -5.44 8.88
N VAL A 134 -8.57 -4.23 8.77
CA VAL A 134 -7.94 -2.98 9.24
C VAL A 134 -8.80 -2.25 10.29
N LEU A 135 -10.11 -2.48 10.28
CA LEU A 135 -11.03 -1.97 11.29
C LEU A 135 -10.81 -2.63 12.66
N PRO A 136 -11.31 -2.02 13.75
CA PRO A 136 -11.93 -0.69 13.82
C PRO A 136 -10.92 0.46 13.82
N ASP A 137 -9.62 0.16 13.91
CA ASP A 137 -8.60 1.16 14.23
C ASP A 137 -8.14 2.00 13.03
N TYR A 138 -8.35 1.51 11.80
CA TYR A 138 -7.84 2.14 10.58
C TYR A 138 -8.84 2.17 9.42
N PRO A 139 -8.72 3.17 8.52
CA PRO A 139 -7.81 4.31 8.61
C PRO A 139 -8.25 5.33 9.68
N PRO A 140 -7.41 6.34 10.01
CA PRO A 140 -7.79 7.43 10.90
C PRO A 140 -9.14 8.05 10.55
N ALA A 141 -9.88 8.54 11.55
CA ALA A 141 -11.23 9.07 11.36
C ALA A 141 -11.29 10.28 10.40
N ASP A 142 -10.18 11.01 10.26
CA ASP A 142 -10.02 12.14 9.33
C ASP A 142 -9.50 11.73 7.94
N ALA A 143 -9.30 10.43 7.69
CA ALA A 143 -8.97 9.90 6.37
C ALA A 143 -10.22 9.82 5.49
N VAL A 144 -10.04 10.06 4.19
CA VAL A 144 -11.10 9.92 3.20
C VAL A 144 -11.06 8.51 2.62
N GLN A 145 -12.03 7.67 3.01
CA GLN A 145 -12.14 6.30 2.51
C GLN A 145 -12.77 6.29 1.11
N LEU A 146 -12.10 5.70 0.13
CA LEU A 146 -12.52 5.73 -1.27
C LEU A 146 -13.19 4.44 -1.71
N LEU A 147 -12.65 3.30 -1.28
CA LEU A 147 -13.09 1.97 -1.70
C LEU A 147 -13.32 1.09 -0.47
N MET A 148 -14.40 0.31 -0.51
CA MET A 148 -14.75 -0.71 0.48
C MET A 148 -14.54 -2.10 -0.13
N GLY A 149 -13.99 -3.03 0.64
CA GLY A 149 -13.78 -4.41 0.24
C GLY A 149 -14.58 -5.37 1.11
N LYS A 150 -15.14 -6.39 0.45
CA LYS A 150 -15.81 -7.54 1.07
C LYS A 150 -15.08 -8.81 0.69
N SER A 151 -14.75 -9.63 1.67
CA SER A 151 -14.09 -10.91 1.41
C SER A 151 -15.07 -11.89 0.75
N VAL A 152 -14.61 -12.56 -0.30
CA VAL A 152 -15.31 -13.66 -0.98
C VAL A 152 -14.58 -14.96 -0.65
N ASN A 153 -15.32 -15.96 -0.17
CA ASN A 153 -14.81 -17.27 0.28
C ASN A 153 -13.67 -17.19 1.32
N PRO A 154 -13.86 -16.53 2.48
CA PRO A 154 -12.83 -16.46 3.52
C PRO A 154 -12.52 -17.81 4.16
N GLU A 155 -11.24 -18.14 4.34
CA GLU A 155 -10.77 -19.45 4.84
C GLU A 155 -11.18 -19.74 6.30
N LYS A 156 -11.38 -18.69 7.11
CA LYS A 156 -11.68 -18.79 8.55
C LYS A 156 -13.04 -18.24 8.91
N ALA A 157 -14.00 -18.22 7.99
CA ALA A 157 -15.32 -17.60 8.17
C ALA A 157 -16.03 -18.00 9.48
N ALA A 158 -15.94 -19.28 9.87
CA ALA A 158 -16.61 -19.80 11.07
C ALA A 158 -16.04 -19.26 12.39
N THR A 159 -14.74 -19.00 12.44
CA THR A 159 -14.06 -18.47 13.66
C THR A 159 -13.74 -16.99 13.57
N ARG A 160 -13.79 -16.42 12.36
CA ARG A 160 -13.53 -15.02 12.03
C ARG A 160 -14.52 -14.57 10.96
N PRO A 161 -15.77 -14.26 11.33
CA PRO A 161 -16.75 -13.75 10.40
C PRO A 161 -16.20 -12.53 9.64
N PRO A 162 -16.30 -12.49 8.30
CA PRO A 162 -15.82 -11.36 7.53
C PRO A 162 -16.67 -10.12 7.80
N ILE A 163 -16.00 -8.98 7.95
CA ILE A 163 -16.63 -7.67 7.88
C ILE A 163 -16.03 -6.91 6.70
N ASP A 164 -16.78 -5.95 6.17
CA ASP A 164 -16.29 -5.10 5.11
C ASP A 164 -15.20 -4.19 5.66
N ASN A 165 -14.12 -4.00 4.90
CA ASN A 165 -12.96 -3.20 5.30
C ASN A 165 -12.59 -2.20 4.20
N PRO A 166 -12.19 -0.96 4.53
CA PRO A 166 -11.69 -0.03 3.54
C PRO A 166 -10.43 -0.60 2.87
N VAL A 167 -10.39 -0.53 1.54
CA VAL A 167 -9.27 -1.05 0.73
C VAL A 167 -8.49 0.04 0.03
N ALA A 168 -9.00 1.27 -0.01
CA ALA A 168 -8.24 2.44 -0.44
C ALA A 168 -8.72 3.70 0.27
N TRP A 169 -7.77 4.52 0.72
CA TRP A 169 -8.06 5.79 1.39
C TRP A 169 -6.98 6.84 1.08
N THR A 170 -7.33 8.10 1.30
CA THR A 170 -6.37 9.19 1.36
C THR A 170 -6.30 9.79 2.75
N TRP A 171 -5.13 10.34 3.10
CA TRP A 171 -4.92 10.98 4.39
C TRP A 171 -3.93 12.14 4.26
N THR A 172 -4.07 13.14 5.12
CA THR A 172 -3.03 14.15 5.33
C THR A 172 -2.31 13.78 6.61
N ASN A 173 -1.12 13.22 6.51
CA ASN A 173 -0.42 12.71 7.68
C ASN A 173 0.13 13.85 8.57
N LYS A 174 0.78 13.47 9.68
CA LYS A 174 1.35 14.44 10.64
C LYS A 174 2.40 15.37 10.03
N ALA A 175 3.13 14.91 9.02
CA ALA A 175 4.09 15.71 8.25
C ALA A 175 3.43 16.58 7.17
N LYS A 176 2.09 16.67 7.16
CA LYS A 176 1.29 17.38 6.15
C LYS A 176 1.42 16.81 4.73
N ALA A 177 1.95 15.59 4.61
CA ALA A 177 2.03 14.91 3.33
C ALA A 177 0.66 14.44 2.86
N ARG A 178 0.45 14.54 1.55
CA ARG A 178 -0.67 13.93 0.86
C ARG A 178 -0.39 12.45 0.65
N VAL A 179 -1.17 11.59 1.30
CA VAL A 179 -0.96 10.14 1.28
C VAL A 179 -2.14 9.45 0.59
N PHE A 180 -1.85 8.51 -0.31
CA PHE A 180 -2.81 7.53 -0.80
C PHE A 180 -2.32 6.12 -0.46
N VAL A 181 -3.19 5.34 0.17
CA VAL A 181 -2.88 3.96 0.54
C VAL A 181 -3.95 3.03 0.00
N THR A 182 -3.52 1.84 -0.45
CA THR A 182 -4.44 0.74 -0.73
C THR A 182 -3.90 -0.57 -0.18
N THR A 183 -4.79 -1.39 0.38
CA THR A 183 -4.52 -2.78 0.79
C THR A 183 -4.69 -3.77 -0.37
N LEU A 184 -5.03 -3.27 -1.56
CA LEU A 184 -4.87 -3.96 -2.84
C LEU A 184 -3.42 -3.81 -3.32
N GLY A 185 -3.08 -4.46 -4.43
CA GLY A 185 -1.75 -4.38 -5.04
C GLY A 185 -0.96 -5.68 -4.94
N HIS A 186 -1.65 -6.82 -4.88
CA HIS A 186 -1.01 -8.10 -5.16
C HIS A 186 -0.59 -8.08 -6.63
N PRO A 187 0.51 -8.73 -7.05
CA PRO A 187 0.93 -8.66 -8.44
C PRO A 187 -0.17 -9.05 -9.45
N ASP A 188 -1.04 -10.00 -9.10
CA ASP A 188 -2.20 -10.35 -9.92
C ASP A 188 -3.31 -9.28 -9.94
N ASP A 189 -3.45 -8.46 -8.90
CA ASP A 189 -4.42 -7.34 -8.91
C ASP A 189 -4.06 -6.32 -9.99
N PHE A 190 -2.76 -6.14 -10.28
CA PHE A 190 -2.30 -5.21 -11.31
C PHE A 190 -2.65 -5.65 -12.72
N LYS A 191 -3.21 -6.85 -12.94
CA LYS A 191 -3.82 -7.25 -14.22
C LYS A 191 -5.20 -6.63 -14.44
N ASN A 192 -5.80 -6.04 -13.41
CA ASN A 192 -7.10 -5.40 -13.50
C ASN A 192 -6.96 -3.91 -13.85
N ASP A 193 -7.47 -3.53 -15.03
CA ASP A 193 -7.48 -2.15 -15.54
C ASP A 193 -8.06 -1.13 -14.56
N THR A 194 -9.02 -1.52 -13.73
CA THR A 194 -9.62 -0.64 -12.72
C THR A 194 -8.61 -0.26 -11.64
N LEU A 195 -7.78 -1.21 -11.17
CA LEU A 195 -6.71 -0.89 -10.23
C LEU A 195 -5.63 -0.05 -10.90
N GLN A 196 -5.24 -0.38 -12.13
CA GLN A 196 -4.27 0.42 -12.87
C GLN A 196 -4.73 1.88 -13.01
N ARG A 197 -6.00 2.08 -13.36
CA ARG A 197 -6.64 3.40 -13.45
C ARG A 197 -6.62 4.13 -12.11
N LEU A 198 -6.97 3.44 -11.03
CA LEU A 198 -6.93 3.99 -9.66
C LEU A 198 -5.53 4.50 -9.31
N VAL A 199 -4.49 3.71 -9.59
CA VAL A 199 -3.08 4.05 -9.28
C VAL A 199 -2.58 5.22 -10.11
N VAL A 200 -2.93 5.27 -11.40
CA VAL A 200 -2.59 6.42 -12.27
C VAL A 200 -3.25 7.70 -11.74
N ASN A 201 -4.54 7.63 -11.41
CA ASN A 201 -5.25 8.78 -10.85
C ASN A 201 -4.66 9.20 -9.49
N ALA A 202 -4.33 8.24 -8.63
CA ALA A 202 -3.67 8.50 -7.34
C ALA A 202 -2.31 9.17 -7.50
N THR A 203 -1.52 8.77 -8.51
CA THR A 203 -0.22 9.39 -8.83
C THR A 203 -0.38 10.85 -9.25
N HIS A 204 -1.34 11.14 -10.14
CA HIS A 204 -1.64 12.51 -10.55
C HIS A 204 -2.14 13.35 -9.38
N TRP A 205 -3.10 12.81 -8.62
CA TRP A 205 -3.62 13.48 -7.43
C TRP A 205 -2.51 13.72 -6.41
N ALA A 206 -1.65 12.76 -6.12
CA ALA A 206 -0.54 12.90 -5.17
C ALA A 206 0.40 14.06 -5.55
N LEU A 207 0.69 14.20 -6.85
CA LEU A 207 1.53 15.27 -7.43
C LEU A 207 0.80 16.60 -7.65
N GLY A 208 -0.46 16.74 -7.22
CA GLY A 208 -1.24 17.96 -7.43
C GLY A 208 -1.63 18.22 -8.90
N LYS A 209 -1.57 17.18 -9.74
CA LYS A 209 -1.90 17.26 -11.17
C LYS A 209 -3.36 16.86 -11.41
N GLY A 210 -3.94 17.39 -12.48
CA GLY A 210 -5.25 16.93 -12.95
C GLY A 210 -5.20 15.44 -13.36
N VAL A 211 -6.19 14.67 -12.93
CA VAL A 211 -6.33 13.26 -13.32
C VAL A 211 -6.67 13.15 -14.82
N PRO A 212 -6.11 12.19 -15.56
CA PRO A 212 -6.41 12.05 -16.99
C PRO A 212 -7.90 11.78 -17.24
N LYS A 213 -8.58 12.60 -18.04
CA LYS A 213 -10.01 12.36 -18.38
C LYS A 213 -10.20 11.14 -19.28
N LYS A 214 -9.23 10.85 -20.15
CA LYS A 214 -9.23 9.69 -21.05
C LYS A 214 -8.37 8.58 -20.45
N TRP A 215 -8.79 7.33 -20.64
CA TRP A 215 -7.98 6.16 -20.33
C TRP A 215 -7.39 5.61 -21.62
N THR A 216 -6.09 5.35 -21.64
CA THR A 216 -5.40 4.79 -22.81
C THR A 216 -5.53 3.28 -22.93
N GLY A 217 -6.29 2.65 -22.02
CA GLY A 217 -6.38 1.21 -21.85
C GLY A 217 -5.41 0.70 -20.79
N GLY A 218 -5.71 -0.48 -20.24
CA GLY A 218 -4.79 -1.18 -19.36
C GLY A 218 -3.49 -1.54 -20.07
N PHE A 219 -2.44 -1.69 -19.28
CA PHE A 219 -1.15 -2.19 -19.75
C PHE A 219 -0.90 -3.60 -19.23
N ALA A 220 -0.21 -4.41 -20.02
CA ALA A 220 0.08 -5.78 -19.65
C ALA A 220 1.04 -5.83 -18.45
N VAL A 221 0.61 -6.48 -17.36
CA VAL A 221 1.45 -6.75 -16.19
C VAL A 221 1.71 -8.26 -16.13
N ASN A 222 2.82 -8.68 -16.73
CA ASN A 222 3.25 -10.07 -16.83
C ASN A 222 4.35 -10.41 -15.81
N VAL A 223 4.17 -9.98 -14.56
CA VAL A 223 5.10 -10.30 -13.48
C VAL A 223 4.60 -11.55 -12.77
N LYS A 224 5.38 -12.62 -12.81
CA LYS A 224 5.04 -13.85 -12.10
C LYS A 224 5.20 -13.61 -10.60
N TYR A 225 4.13 -13.81 -9.84
CA TYR A 225 4.21 -13.80 -8.39
C TYR A 225 4.80 -15.13 -7.91
N HIS A 226 5.81 -15.05 -7.05
CA HIS A 226 6.53 -16.21 -6.53
C HIS A 226 6.43 -16.35 -5.01
N GLY A 227 5.75 -15.42 -4.32
CA GLY A 227 5.80 -15.34 -2.86
C GLY A 227 7.22 -15.11 -2.34
N ILE A 228 7.42 -15.35 -1.04
CA ILE A 228 8.76 -15.39 -0.46
C ILE A 228 9.35 -16.76 -0.78
N ARG A 229 10.51 -16.76 -1.44
CA ARG A 229 11.26 -18.00 -1.68
C ARG A 229 12.11 -18.30 -0.46
N PRO A 230 12.27 -19.58 -0.06
CA PRO A 230 13.33 -19.95 0.85
C PRO A 230 14.64 -19.45 0.26
N THR A 231 15.32 -18.52 0.95
CA THR A 231 16.67 -18.13 0.58
C THR A 231 17.53 -19.38 0.60
N LYS A 232 18.15 -19.73 -0.52
CA LYS A 232 19.15 -20.81 -0.53
C LYS A 232 20.20 -20.43 0.51
N LYS A 233 20.36 -21.28 1.54
CA LYS A 233 21.46 -21.16 2.50
C LYS A 233 22.80 -21.23 1.78
#